data_AF-A0A1J3IMH0-F1
#
_entry.id   AF-A0A1J3IMH0-F1
#
_cell.length_a   1.000
_cell.length_b   1.000
_cell.length_c   1.000
_cell.angle_alpha   90.00
_cell.angle_beta   90.00
_cell.angle_gamma   90.00
#
_symmetry.space_group_name_H-M   'P 1'
#
loop_
_entity.id
_entity.type
_entity.pdbx_description
1 polymer ?
#
loop_
_entity_poly.entity_id
_entity_poly.type
_entity_poly.pdbx_seq_one_letter_code
_entity_poly.pdbx_strand_id
1 'polypeptide(L)'
;VPSFAVTFFFAIVPELKHKGSHGMAFVISPTRGITGASADQYLGIFNEANNGNSSNHVIAIEFDTHKDDEFDDIDDNHVGININGMRSNVSAPAGYYDQEGQFRNLSLISGNLLRVTILYSQEEKQLNVTLLSPE
;
A
#
# COMPACT_ATOMS: atom_id res chain seq x y z
N VAL A 1 -15.15 15.04 3.18
CA VAL A 1 -15.14 13.59 3.48
C VAL A 1 -15.11 13.44 4.99
N PRO A 2 -16.08 12.74 5.63
CA PRO A 2 -16.05 12.47 7.07
C PRO A 2 -14.82 11.66 7.46
N SER A 3 -14.42 11.75 8.74
CA SER A 3 -13.39 10.85 9.29
C SER A 3 -13.82 9.40 9.14
N PHE A 4 -12.86 8.50 8.87
CA PHE A 4 -13.13 7.07 8.78
C PHE A 4 -11.95 6.26 9.32
N ALA A 5 -12.23 5.02 9.73
CA ALA A 5 -11.23 4.05 10.09
C ALA A 5 -11.57 2.70 9.45
N VAL A 6 -10.56 2.07 8.85
CA VAL A 6 -10.65 0.71 8.33
C VAL A 6 -9.53 -0.10 8.95
N THR A 7 -9.84 -1.28 9.47
CA THR A 7 -8.83 -2.23 9.95
C THR A 7 -9.12 -3.58 9.33
N PHE A 8 -8.08 -4.19 8.77
CA PHE A 8 -8.16 -5.54 8.24
C PHE A 8 -6.85 -6.28 8.49
N PHE A 9 -6.95 -7.61 8.38
CA PHE A 9 -5.82 -8.50 8.50
C PHE A 9 -5.56 -9.14 7.14
N PHE A 10 -4.29 -9.32 6.80
CA PHE A 10 -3.87 -9.94 5.55
C PHE A 10 -2.58 -10.73 5.77
N ALA A 11 -2.28 -11.64 4.84
CA ALA A 11 -1.00 -12.32 4.75
C ALA A 11 -0.67 -12.50 3.27
N ILE A 12 0.57 -12.21 2.88
CA ILE A 12 1.07 -12.50 1.54
C ILE A 12 1.97 -13.73 1.66
N VAL A 13 1.51 -14.83 1.07
CA VAL A 13 2.21 -16.12 1.11
C VAL A 13 2.87 -16.35 -0.25
N PRO A 14 4.20 -16.18 -0.37
CA PRO A 14 4.88 -16.37 -1.64
C PRO A 14 4.96 -17.87 -2.00
N GLU A 15 4.88 -18.20 -3.29
CA GLU A 15 5.05 -19.58 -3.77
C GLU A 15 6.48 -20.10 -3.52
N LEU A 16 7.46 -19.23 -3.73
CA LEU A 16 8.87 -19.49 -3.45
C LEU A 16 9.33 -18.62 -2.29
N LYS A 17 10.01 -19.22 -1.31
CA LYS A 17 10.55 -18.48 -0.16
C LYS A 17 11.37 -17.28 -0.63
N HIS A 18 11.09 -16.11 -0.05
CA HIS A 18 11.76 -14.84 -0.33
C HIS A 18 11.62 -14.34 -1.78
N LYS A 19 10.62 -14.82 -2.53
CA LYS A 19 10.30 -14.30 -3.87
C LYS A 19 8.80 -14.02 -3.94
N GLY A 20 8.44 -12.75 -3.95
CA GLY A 20 7.08 -12.28 -4.18
C GLY A 20 7.06 -11.18 -5.24
N SER A 21 5.93 -11.02 -5.90
CA SER A 21 5.64 -9.89 -6.78
C SER A 21 4.13 -9.85 -7.06
N HIS A 22 3.51 -8.70 -7.32
CA HIS A 22 4.03 -7.34 -7.09
C HIS A 22 3.56 -6.80 -5.73
N GLY A 23 2.36 -7.16 -5.28
CA GLY A 23 1.87 -6.76 -3.97
C GLY A 23 0.35 -6.79 -3.91
N MET A 24 -0.21 -5.96 -3.04
CA MET A 24 -1.66 -5.71 -2.99
C MET A 24 -1.95 -4.28 -2.58
N ALA A 25 -3.19 -3.83 -2.74
CA ALA A 25 -3.60 -2.50 -2.30
C ALA A 25 -5.02 -2.47 -1.71
N PHE A 26 -5.22 -1.57 -0.76
CA PHE A 26 -6.55 -1.10 -0.37
C PHE A 26 -6.88 0.16 -1.18
N VAL A 27 -7.99 0.16 -1.91
CA VAL A 27 -8.31 1.21 -2.89
C VAL A 27 -9.62 1.91 -2.57
N ILE A 28 -9.59 3.24 -2.54
CA ILE A 28 -10.77 4.11 -2.50
C ILE A 28 -10.93 4.73 -3.88
N SER A 29 -12.05 4.42 -4.55
CA SER A 29 -12.34 4.87 -5.91
C SER A 29 -13.83 5.25 -6.06
N PRO A 30 -14.17 6.24 -6.89
CA PRO A 30 -15.56 6.60 -7.20
C PRO A 30 -16.30 5.52 -8.00
N THR A 31 -15.59 4.58 -8.64
CA THR A 31 -16.16 3.52 -9.48
C THR A 31 -15.73 2.14 -8.99
N ARG A 32 -16.47 1.09 -9.36
CA ARG A 32 -16.21 -0.32 -8.98
C ARG A 32 -15.02 -0.95 -9.71
N GLY A 33 -14.01 -0.15 -10.06
CA GLY A 33 -12.84 -0.54 -10.85
C GLY A 33 -12.45 0.54 -11.84
N ILE A 34 -11.22 0.44 -12.34
CA ILE A 34 -10.69 1.27 -13.43
C ILE A 34 -10.61 0.41 -14.69
N THR A 35 -11.35 0.81 -15.72
CA THR A 35 -11.34 0.11 -17.01
C THR A 35 -9.94 0.11 -17.60
N GLY A 36 -9.46 -1.07 -18.00
CA GLY A 36 -8.15 -1.24 -18.63
C GLY A 36 -6.97 -1.21 -17.66
N ALA A 37 -7.20 -1.32 -16.35
CA ALA A 37 -6.11 -1.47 -15.39
C ALA A 37 -5.24 -2.69 -15.73
N SER A 38 -3.93 -2.54 -15.55
CA SER A 38 -2.91 -3.56 -15.80
C SER A 38 -2.51 -4.25 -14.51
N ALA A 39 -2.11 -5.52 -14.62
CA ALA A 39 -1.54 -6.29 -13.52
C ALA A 39 -0.09 -5.85 -13.21
N ASP A 40 0.62 -6.68 -12.47
CA ASP A 40 2.03 -6.51 -12.13
C ASP A 40 2.31 -5.19 -11.41
N GLN A 41 3.23 -4.37 -11.92
CA GLN A 41 3.67 -3.13 -11.29
C GLN A 41 2.55 -2.09 -11.11
N TYR A 42 1.41 -2.25 -11.78
CA TYR A 42 0.25 -1.36 -11.63
C TYR A 42 -0.79 -1.84 -10.60
N LEU A 43 -0.54 -2.99 -9.94
CA LEU A 43 -1.38 -3.59 -8.90
C LEU A 43 -2.86 -3.79 -9.28
N GLY A 44 -3.20 -3.80 -10.57
CA GLY A 44 -4.59 -3.86 -11.02
C GLY A 44 -5.37 -2.56 -10.82
N ILE A 45 -4.69 -1.43 -10.60
CA ILE A 45 -5.30 -0.12 -10.30
C ILE A 45 -5.18 0.81 -11.51
N PHE A 46 -3.99 0.95 -12.08
CA PHE A 46 -3.69 1.88 -13.17
C PHE A 46 -3.18 1.15 -14.41
N ASN A 47 -2.84 1.90 -15.45
CA ASN A 47 -2.09 1.45 -16.61
C ASN A 47 -1.19 2.59 -17.11
N GLU A 48 -0.35 2.32 -18.11
CA GLU A 48 0.55 3.32 -18.69
C GLU A 48 -0.17 4.61 -19.12
N ALA A 49 -1.38 4.51 -19.66
CA ALA A 49 -2.13 5.64 -20.20
C ALA A 49 -2.79 6.53 -19.12
N ASN A 50 -3.08 5.98 -17.93
CA ASN A 50 -3.77 6.72 -16.86
C ASN A 50 -2.94 6.90 -15.58
N ASN A 51 -1.73 6.34 -15.51
CA ASN A 51 -0.85 6.49 -14.36
C ASN A 51 -0.51 7.96 -14.11
N GLY A 52 -0.89 8.47 -12.93
CA GLY A 52 -0.70 9.87 -12.54
C GLY A 52 -1.77 10.84 -13.04
N ASN A 53 -2.82 10.37 -13.73
CA ASN A 53 -3.89 11.23 -14.21
C ASN A 53 -4.80 11.68 -13.05
N SER A 54 -4.84 12.99 -12.77
CA SER A 54 -5.66 13.56 -11.69
C SER A 54 -7.16 13.26 -11.79
N SER A 55 -7.65 12.89 -12.97
CA SER A 55 -9.04 12.52 -13.21
C SER A 55 -9.40 11.11 -12.74
N ASN A 56 -8.42 10.31 -12.29
CA ASN A 56 -8.67 8.98 -11.73
C ASN A 56 -9.49 9.07 -10.43
N HIS A 57 -9.22 10.09 -9.61
CA HIS A 57 -9.80 10.29 -8.28
C HIS A 57 -9.66 9.05 -7.38
N VAL A 58 -8.48 8.42 -7.43
CA VAL A 58 -8.17 7.21 -6.66
C VAL A 58 -7.12 7.49 -5.60
N ILE A 59 -7.37 6.96 -4.40
CA ILE A 59 -6.38 6.81 -3.34
C ILE A 59 -6.16 5.31 -3.14
N ALA A 60 -4.90 4.87 -3.16
CA ALA A 60 -4.52 3.52 -2.84
C ALA A 60 -3.51 3.49 -1.70
N ILE A 61 -3.65 2.51 -0.81
CA ILE A 61 -2.64 2.18 0.19
C ILE A 61 -2.05 0.85 -0.28
N GLU A 62 -0.84 0.90 -0.80
CA GLU A 62 -0.13 -0.25 -1.36
C GLU A 62 0.71 -0.97 -0.30
N PHE A 63 0.84 -2.27 -0.47
CA PHE A 63 1.74 -3.15 0.25
C PHE A 63 2.62 -3.81 -0.82
N ASP A 64 3.70 -3.12 -1.15
CA ASP A 64 4.56 -3.45 -2.28
C ASP A 64 5.64 -4.44 -1.89
N THR A 65 5.83 -5.44 -2.73
CA THR A 65 6.76 -6.56 -2.54
C THR A 65 7.75 -6.67 -3.70
N HIS A 66 7.76 -5.68 -4.59
CA HIS A 66 8.68 -5.51 -5.69
C HIS A 66 9.26 -4.10 -5.66
N LYS A 67 10.37 -3.90 -6.39
CA LYS A 67 10.95 -2.57 -6.53
C LYS A 67 10.92 -2.19 -8.00
N ASP A 68 9.98 -1.33 -8.37
CA ASP A 68 9.83 -0.77 -9.70
C ASP A 68 10.52 0.61 -9.75
N ASP A 69 11.75 0.65 -10.28
CA ASP A 69 12.58 1.87 -10.33
C ASP A 69 11.89 3.02 -11.09
N GLU A 70 11.01 2.74 -12.06
CA GLU A 70 10.22 3.77 -12.77
C GLU A 70 9.23 4.53 -11.86
N PHE A 71 8.84 3.94 -10.74
CA PHE A 71 7.90 4.54 -9.77
C PHE A 71 8.60 5.18 -8.57
N ASP A 72 9.94 5.18 -8.56
CA ASP A 72 10.80 5.65 -7.46
C ASP A 72 10.57 4.88 -6.15
N ASP A 73 10.34 3.57 -6.25
CA ASP A 73 10.19 2.71 -5.08
C ASP A 73 11.45 2.74 -4.20
N ILE A 74 11.22 2.83 -2.89
CA ILE A 74 12.29 2.98 -1.90
C ILE A 74 13.03 1.66 -1.65
N ASP A 75 12.33 0.53 -1.74
CA ASP A 75 12.81 -0.84 -1.59
C ASP A 75 11.75 -1.82 -2.12
N ASP A 76 12.01 -3.12 -2.03
CA ASP A 76 11.13 -4.22 -2.45
C ASP A 76 10.18 -4.72 -1.34
N ASN A 77 9.96 -3.93 -0.29
CA ASN A 77 9.15 -4.29 0.87
C ASN A 77 8.66 -3.04 1.62
N HIS A 78 7.72 -2.30 1.03
CA HIS A 78 7.24 -1.04 1.59
C HIS A 78 5.71 -0.91 1.60
N VAL A 79 5.25 0.07 2.38
CA VAL A 79 3.86 0.52 2.38
C VAL A 79 3.83 1.94 1.83
N GLY A 80 2.95 2.16 0.85
CA GLY A 80 2.84 3.43 0.14
C GLY A 80 1.42 4.01 0.17
N ILE A 81 1.33 5.33 0.06
CA ILE A 81 0.08 6.07 -0.16
C ILE A 81 0.13 6.72 -1.53
N ASN A 82 -0.75 6.26 -2.40
CA ASN A 82 -0.75 6.57 -3.82
C ASN A 82 -1.97 7.41 -4.16
N ILE A 83 -1.77 8.57 -4.77
CA ILE A 83 -2.85 9.43 -5.26
C ILE A 83 -2.77 9.48 -6.78
N ASN A 84 -3.75 8.85 -7.43
CA ASN A 84 -3.95 8.82 -8.88
C ASN A 84 -2.84 8.16 -9.73
N GLY A 85 -1.79 7.60 -9.16
CA GLY A 85 -0.73 6.88 -9.89
C GLY A 85 0.08 5.98 -8.97
N MET A 86 0.99 5.17 -9.54
CA MET A 86 1.83 4.21 -8.82
C MET A 86 3.00 4.85 -8.08
N ARG A 87 3.43 6.05 -8.46
CA ARG A 87 4.43 6.77 -7.68
C ARG A 87 3.82 7.22 -6.35
N SER A 88 4.25 6.56 -5.28
CA SER A 88 3.86 6.87 -3.90
C SER A 88 4.06 8.36 -3.58
N ASN A 89 3.04 9.00 -3.01
CA ASN A 89 3.15 10.35 -2.45
C ASN A 89 3.97 10.36 -1.16
N VAL A 90 3.81 9.29 -0.37
CA VAL A 90 4.58 8.98 0.84
C VAL A 90 4.68 7.47 0.93
N SER A 91 5.89 6.96 1.19
CA SER A 91 6.13 5.55 1.45
C SER A 91 7.09 5.37 2.63
N ALA A 92 7.05 4.20 3.25
CA ALA A 92 7.97 3.79 4.29
C ALA A 92 8.23 2.29 4.21
N PRO A 93 9.44 1.81 4.58
CA PRO A 93 9.72 0.38 4.65
C PRO A 93 8.68 -0.31 5.55
N ALA A 94 8.26 -1.52 5.18
CA ALA A 94 7.25 -2.22 5.95
C ALA A 94 7.78 -2.55 7.34
N GLY A 95 7.06 -2.06 8.36
CA GLY A 95 7.47 -2.19 9.74
C GLY A 95 6.68 -1.27 10.67
N TYR A 96 7.08 -1.24 11.93
CA TYR A 96 6.49 -0.37 12.95
C TYR A 96 7.54 0.08 13.95
N TYR A 97 7.27 1.16 14.66
CA TYR A 97 8.07 1.57 15.81
C TYR A 97 7.47 0.94 17.07
N ASP A 98 8.31 0.27 17.87
CA ASP A 98 7.89 -0.29 19.15
C ASP A 98 7.78 0.77 20.26
N GLN A 99 7.49 0.34 21.49
CA GLN A 99 7.32 1.23 22.64
C GLN A 99 8.63 1.93 23.04
N GLU A 100 9.77 1.33 22.70
CA GLU A 100 11.11 1.88 22.88
C GLU A 100 11.53 2.83 21.73
N GLY A 101 10.65 3.04 20.74
CA GLY A 101 10.91 3.87 19.57
C GLY A 101 11.88 3.25 18.57
N GLN A 102 12.15 1.93 18.67
CA GLN A 102 12.97 1.21 17.72
C GLN A 102 12.13 0.73 16.53
N PHE A 103 12.67 0.89 15.32
CA PHE A 103 12.01 0.38 14.13
C PHE A 103 12.14 -1.15 14.06
N ARG A 104 10.99 -1.82 14.01
CA ARG A 104 10.83 -3.26 13.81
C ARG A 104 10.43 -3.50 12.36
N ASN A 105 11.37 -4.02 11.59
CA ASN A 105 11.14 -4.38 10.19
C ASN A 105 10.18 -5.58 10.11
N LEU A 106 9.24 -5.52 9.19
CA LEU A 106 8.32 -6.59 8.85
C LEU A 106 8.50 -6.98 7.39
N SER A 107 8.53 -8.28 7.10
CA SER A 107 8.44 -8.77 5.73
C SER A 107 6.98 -8.99 5.35
N LEU A 108 6.50 -8.27 4.33
CA LEU A 108 5.14 -8.40 3.81
C LEU A 108 4.87 -9.82 3.27
N ILE A 109 5.90 -10.44 2.68
CA ILE A 109 5.87 -11.81 2.16
C ILE A 109 6.27 -12.89 3.18
N SER A 110 6.23 -12.57 4.48
CA SER A 110 6.56 -13.54 5.53
C SER A 110 5.57 -14.71 5.62
N GLY A 111 4.37 -14.56 5.04
CA GLY A 111 3.24 -15.47 5.24
C GLY A 111 2.60 -15.38 6.63
N ASN A 112 3.13 -14.53 7.52
CA ASN A 112 2.52 -14.26 8.81
C ASN A 112 1.31 -13.34 8.63
N LEU A 113 0.36 -13.45 9.56
CA LEU A 113 -0.77 -12.53 9.61
C LEU A 113 -0.26 -11.13 9.98
N LEU A 114 -0.65 -10.12 9.22
CA LEU A 114 -0.37 -8.72 9.47
C LEU A 114 -1.69 -7.98 9.68
N ARG A 115 -1.67 -6.98 10.56
CA ARG A 115 -2.81 -6.07 10.78
C ARG A 115 -2.45 -4.72 10.20
N VAL A 116 -3.35 -4.14 9.42
CA VAL A 116 -3.26 -2.74 9.02
C VAL A 116 -4.48 -1.97 9.48
N THR A 117 -4.22 -0.76 9.98
CA THR A 117 -5.25 0.24 10.30
C THR A 117 -5.01 1.48 9.45
N ILE A 118 -6.03 1.87 8.71
CA ILE A 118 -6.07 3.09 7.89
C ILE A 118 -7.04 4.05 8.58
N LEU A 119 -6.54 5.21 9.00
CA LEU A 119 -7.30 6.22 9.73
C LEU A 119 -7.23 7.56 9.00
N TYR A 120 -8.39 8.09 8.58
CA TYR A 120 -8.50 9.44 8.06
C TYR A 120 -9.19 10.36 9.08
N SER A 121 -8.54 11.47 9.41
CA SER A 121 -9.12 12.56 10.20
C SER A 121 -9.56 13.71 9.30
N GLN A 122 -10.85 14.05 9.33
CA GLN A 122 -11.40 15.19 8.60
C GLN A 122 -10.96 16.55 9.17
N GLU A 123 -10.71 16.61 10.47
CA GLU A 123 -10.25 17.82 11.18
C GLU A 123 -8.81 18.14 10.79
N GLU A 124 -7.92 17.16 10.94
CA GLU A 124 -6.48 17.30 10.64
C GLU A 124 -6.16 17.16 9.14
N LYS A 125 -7.13 16.68 8.34
CA LYS A 125 -6.94 16.29 6.93
C LYS A 125 -5.79 15.31 6.74
N GLN A 126 -5.62 14.40 7.69
CA GLN A 126 -4.50 13.48 7.75
C GLN A 126 -4.97 12.04 7.55
N LEU A 127 -4.26 11.31 6.69
CA LEU A 127 -4.40 9.88 6.50
C LEU A 127 -3.19 9.18 7.12
N ASN A 128 -3.43 8.33 8.11
CA ASN A 128 -2.40 7.52 8.76
C ASN A 128 -2.62 6.05 8.42
N VAL A 129 -1.51 5.36 8.13
CA VAL A 129 -1.46 3.92 7.92
C VAL A 129 -0.57 3.33 8.99
N THR A 130 -1.09 2.35 9.71
CA THR A 130 -0.35 1.66 10.78
C THR A 130 -0.33 0.17 10.49
N LEU A 131 0.86 -0.35 10.21
CA LEU A 131 1.12 -1.77 10.01
C LEU A 131 1.62 -2.38 11.32
N LEU A 132 1.15 -3.56 11.68
CA LEU A 132 1.55 -4.27 12.89
C LEU A 132 1.59 -5.78 12.61
N SER A 133 2.50 -6.48 13.29
CA SER A 133 2.41 -7.93 13.46
C SER A 133 1.59 -8.19 14.73
N PRO A 134 0.40 -8.81 14.66
CA PRO A 134 -0.23 -9.40 15.82
C PRO A 134 0.66 -10.56 16.29
N GLU A 135 1.23 -10.43 17.49
CA GLU A 135 1.85 -11.56 18.20
C GLU A 135 0.84 -12.68 18.45
#